data_AF-A0A0G0D8B9-F1
#
_entry.id   AF-A0A0G0D8B9-F1
#
_cell.length_a   1.000
_cell.length_b   1.000
_cell.length_c   1.000
_cell.angle_alpha   90.00
_cell.angle_beta   90.00
_cell.angle_gamma   90.00
#
_symmetry.space_group_name_H-M   'P 1'
#
loop_
_entity.id
_entity.type
_entity.pdbx_description
1 polymer ?
#
loop_
_entity_poly.entity_id
_entity_poly.type
_entity_poly.pdbx_seq_one_letter_code
_entity_poly.pdbx_strand_id
1 'polypeptide(L)'
;MSSNLYSAHLKERLKIIHLFGIAIMVGFFGLLFFLNISTTLNTVVVQYLILFMALLISISYLALLLNNTEKIPLGPAWLFVVLNILNSFLVWATGILGSPFIIFYVIIIIISTQLYRYNLGLLQMLISFLGFVIVYTGTLMRIFPYSTILLHSNIGDLYQPPAVVFVYGVIYMALFLYAVFSSSNARTVLFRDCDDPKIDITYQEKIIQELPIGIMVVDWDLNILGANPAASINFPISGTLNKLTDYLSISKLNSRNTILKLVKTCENKQLTWRQSNGEVVPVIVSARLMAAEQKSNSTFVLFLEKA
;
A
#
# COMPACT_ATOMS: atom_id res chain seq x y z
N MET A 1 5.50 4.73 -21.35
CA MET A 1 6.84 4.42 -20.76
C MET A 1 6.84 4.51 -19.21
N SER A 2 5.93 5.24 -18.55
CA SER A 2 5.73 5.28 -17.09
C SER A 2 5.18 3.96 -16.54
N SER A 3 4.36 3.24 -17.30
CA SER A 3 3.91 1.88 -16.95
C SER A 3 5.06 0.87 -16.91
N ASN A 4 6.12 1.06 -17.71
CA ASN A 4 7.29 0.18 -17.75
C ASN A 4 8.23 0.39 -16.55
N LEU A 5 8.41 1.64 -16.09
CA LEU A 5 9.14 1.93 -14.85
C LEU A 5 8.38 1.44 -13.62
N TYR A 6 7.05 1.61 -13.62
CA TYR A 6 6.17 1.09 -12.58
C TYR A 6 6.18 -0.43 -12.50
N SER A 7 6.01 -1.12 -13.63
CA SER A 7 6.03 -2.59 -13.67
C SER A 7 7.41 -3.15 -13.33
N ALA A 8 8.50 -2.48 -13.72
CA ALA A 8 9.86 -2.84 -13.34
C ALA A 8 10.09 -2.69 -11.82
N HIS A 9 9.72 -1.55 -11.23
CA HIS A 9 9.88 -1.32 -9.79
C HIS A 9 9.00 -2.27 -8.96
N LEU A 10 7.78 -2.53 -9.41
CA LEU A 10 6.86 -3.47 -8.76
C LEU A 10 7.40 -4.90 -8.83
N LYS A 11 7.97 -5.32 -9.98
CA LYS A 11 8.67 -6.60 -10.10
C LYS A 11 9.88 -6.70 -9.18
N GLU A 12 10.67 -5.64 -9.06
CA GLU A 12 11.85 -5.62 -8.18
C GLU A 12 11.46 -5.74 -6.70
N ARG A 13 10.48 -4.96 -6.24
CA ARG A 13 9.92 -5.11 -4.89
C ARG A 13 9.35 -6.49 -4.65
N LEU A 14 8.61 -7.03 -5.63
CA LEU A 14 8.01 -8.36 -5.52
C LEU A 14 9.09 -9.44 -5.42
N LYS A 15 10.20 -9.33 -6.17
CA LYS A 15 11.37 -10.22 -6.04
C LYS A 15 11.98 -10.16 -4.64
N ILE A 16 12.19 -8.95 -4.10
CA ILE A 16 12.73 -8.76 -2.74
C ILE A 16 11.79 -9.40 -1.70
N ILE A 17 10.49 -9.16 -1.81
CA ILE A 17 9.48 -9.70 -0.90
C ILE A 17 9.46 -11.24 -0.95
N HIS A 18 9.51 -11.83 -2.15
CA HIS A 18 9.54 -13.28 -2.29
C HIS A 18 10.84 -13.87 -1.73
N LEU A 19 12.00 -13.26 -2.00
CA LEU A 19 13.28 -13.70 -1.45
C LEU A 19 13.29 -13.68 0.08
N PHE A 20 12.79 -12.58 0.67
CA PHE A 20 12.67 -12.44 2.11
C PHE A 20 11.65 -13.43 2.70
N GLY A 21 10.54 -13.65 2.00
CA GLY A 21 9.54 -14.66 2.37
C GLY A 21 10.12 -16.07 2.40
N ILE A 22 10.93 -16.45 1.40
CA ILE A 22 11.63 -17.75 1.38
C ILE A 22 12.59 -17.86 2.57
N ALA A 23 13.41 -16.83 2.80
CA ALA A 23 14.37 -16.82 3.91
C ALA A 23 13.68 -16.97 5.27
N ILE A 24 12.56 -16.27 5.49
CA ILE A 24 11.76 -16.39 6.73
C ILE A 24 11.22 -17.81 6.87
N MET A 25 10.60 -18.38 5.83
CA MET A 25 9.99 -19.71 5.91
C MET A 25 11.04 -20.80 6.16
N VAL A 26 12.21 -20.71 5.51
CA VAL A 26 13.34 -21.62 5.77
C VAL A 26 13.88 -21.43 7.20
N GLY A 27 13.95 -20.20 7.69
CA GLY A 27 14.34 -19.90 9.06
C GLY A 27 13.39 -20.53 10.10
N PHE A 28 12.07 -20.36 9.92
CA PHE A 28 11.07 -21.00 10.77
C PHE A 28 11.11 -22.53 10.68
N PHE A 29 11.33 -23.08 9.49
CA PHE A 29 11.54 -24.52 9.32
C PHE A 29 12.74 -24.99 10.15
N GLY A 30 13.89 -24.32 10.05
CA GLY A 30 15.09 -24.67 10.82
C GLY A 30 14.86 -24.60 12.33
N LEU A 31 14.14 -23.57 12.80
CA LEU A 31 13.78 -23.41 14.20
C LEU A 31 12.86 -24.54 14.68
N LEU A 32 11.81 -24.86 13.92
CA LEU A 32 10.89 -25.95 14.25
C LEU A 32 11.56 -27.33 14.17
N PHE A 33 12.46 -27.52 13.22
CA PHE A 33 13.26 -28.73 13.08
C PHE A 33 14.16 -28.94 14.30
N PHE A 34 14.86 -27.90 14.74
CA PHE A 34 15.66 -27.95 15.95
C PHE A 34 14.81 -28.20 17.20
N LEU A 35 13.64 -27.56 17.31
CA LEU A 35 12.70 -27.83 18.40
C LEU A 35 12.20 -29.27 18.40
N ASN A 36 11.90 -29.86 17.23
CA ASN A 36 11.48 -31.27 17.13
C ASN A 36 12.57 -32.25 17.58
N ILE A 37 13.84 -31.92 17.33
CA ILE A 37 14.96 -32.75 17.76
C ILE A 37 15.24 -32.56 19.25
N SER A 38 15.14 -31.33 19.74
CA SER A 38 15.47 -30.97 21.12
C SER A 38 14.33 -31.24 22.11
N THR A 39 13.10 -31.45 21.65
CA THR A 39 11.90 -31.63 22.49
C THR A 39 11.05 -32.79 21.98
N THR A 40 10.10 -33.27 22.76
CA THR A 40 9.13 -34.30 22.33
C THR A 40 7.97 -33.75 21.49
N LEU A 41 8.04 -32.48 21.06
CA LEU A 41 6.97 -31.82 20.31
C LEU A 41 6.92 -32.30 18.87
N ASN A 42 5.81 -32.92 18.48
CA ASN A 42 5.57 -33.27 17.09
C ASN A 42 5.23 -32.02 16.27
N THR A 43 6.25 -31.45 15.62
CA THR A 43 6.10 -30.26 14.76
C THR A 43 6.09 -30.58 13.26
N VAL A 44 6.06 -31.87 12.91
CA VAL A 44 6.25 -32.38 11.53
C VAL A 44 5.24 -31.81 10.54
N VAL A 45 3.95 -31.74 10.91
CA VAL A 45 2.89 -31.20 10.04
C VAL A 45 3.13 -29.72 9.69
N VAL A 46 3.55 -28.94 10.68
CA VAL A 46 3.81 -27.49 10.53
C VAL A 46 5.10 -27.26 9.75
N GLN A 47 6.13 -28.09 9.95
CA GLN A 47 7.34 -28.05 9.14
C GLN A 47 7.03 -28.31 7.65
N TYR A 48 6.23 -29.32 7.33
CA TYR A 48 5.85 -29.60 5.94
C TYR A 48 4.99 -28.49 5.33
N LEU A 49 4.06 -27.91 6.09
CA LEU A 49 3.26 -26.76 5.64
C LEU A 49 4.14 -25.56 5.31
N ILE A 50 5.08 -25.20 6.18
CA ILE A 50 6.00 -24.07 5.97
C ILE A 50 6.92 -24.33 4.78
N LEU A 51 7.41 -25.56 4.62
CA LEU A 51 8.25 -25.94 3.49
C LEU A 51 7.46 -25.91 2.17
N PHE A 52 6.19 -26.32 2.19
CA PHE A 52 5.30 -26.21 1.04
C PHE A 52 5.00 -24.74 0.68
N MET A 53 4.76 -23.88 1.68
CA MET A 53 4.63 -22.44 1.46
C MET A 53 5.92 -21.84 0.87
N ALA A 54 7.09 -22.24 1.36
CA ALA A 54 8.39 -21.81 0.82
C ALA A 54 8.58 -22.25 -0.63
N LEU A 55 8.16 -23.48 -0.98
CA LEU A 55 8.18 -23.99 -2.35
C LEU A 55 7.30 -23.14 -3.27
N LEU A 56 6.06 -22.83 -2.85
CA LEU A 56 5.16 -21.98 -3.63
C LEU A 56 5.75 -20.58 -3.86
N ILE A 57 6.30 -19.96 -2.82
CA ILE A 57 6.96 -18.65 -2.95
C ILE A 57 8.17 -18.75 -3.90
N SER A 58 8.93 -19.83 -3.84
CA SER A 58 10.08 -20.08 -4.74
C SER A 58 9.66 -20.25 -6.19
N ILE A 59 8.57 -20.98 -6.45
CA ILE A 59 8.01 -21.13 -7.81
C ILE A 59 7.53 -19.77 -8.34
N SER A 60 6.86 -18.98 -7.51
CA SER A 60 6.45 -17.61 -7.85
C SER A 60 7.65 -16.71 -8.17
N TYR A 61 8.71 -16.79 -7.37
CA TYR A 61 9.95 -16.05 -7.58
C TYR A 61 10.62 -16.44 -8.90
N LEU A 62 10.69 -17.74 -9.20
CA LEU A 62 11.24 -18.24 -10.46
C LEU A 62 10.41 -17.76 -11.66
N ALA A 63 9.07 -17.81 -11.54
CA ALA A 63 8.17 -17.27 -12.56
C ALA A 63 8.38 -15.76 -12.78
N LEU A 64 8.71 -15.00 -11.73
CA LEU A 64 9.04 -13.58 -11.80
C LEU A 64 10.41 -13.29 -12.42
N LEU A 65 11.37 -14.21 -12.31
CA LEU A 65 12.65 -14.10 -12.99
C LEU A 65 12.54 -14.41 -14.49
N LEU A 66 11.72 -15.40 -14.85
CA LEU A 66 11.55 -15.86 -16.22
C LEU A 66 10.62 -14.95 -17.06
N ASN A 67 9.74 -14.19 -16.41
CA ASN A 67 8.72 -13.42 -17.11
C ASN A 67 9.14 -11.97 -17.44
N ASN A 68 9.53 -11.75 -18.70
CA ASN A 68 9.89 -10.44 -19.26
C ASN A 68 8.71 -9.59 -19.76
N THR A 69 7.46 -10.01 -19.54
CA THR A 69 6.29 -9.25 -20.03
C THR A 69 6.12 -7.91 -19.32
N GLU A 70 5.73 -6.86 -20.04
CA GLU A 70 5.57 -5.49 -19.49
C GLU A 70 4.39 -5.34 -18.50
N LYS A 71 3.49 -6.33 -18.44
CA LYS A 71 2.30 -6.31 -17.58
C LYS A 71 2.59 -6.79 -16.16
N ILE A 72 1.80 -6.30 -15.21
CA ILE A 72 1.83 -6.75 -13.81
C ILE A 72 1.52 -8.26 -13.77
N PRO A 73 2.41 -9.09 -13.19
CA PRO A 73 2.22 -10.53 -13.19
C PRO A 73 1.07 -10.93 -12.26
N LEU A 74 -0.01 -11.48 -12.81
CA LEU A 74 -1.18 -11.94 -12.03
C LEU A 74 -0.92 -13.25 -11.26
N GLY A 75 0.06 -14.05 -11.67
CA GLY A 75 0.39 -15.32 -11.02
C GLY A 75 0.73 -15.18 -9.53
N PRO A 76 1.68 -14.31 -9.14
CA PRO A 76 2.00 -14.05 -7.74
C PRO A 76 0.82 -13.53 -6.91
N ALA A 77 -0.12 -12.78 -7.51
CA ALA A 77 -1.32 -12.33 -6.81
C ALA A 77 -2.21 -13.50 -6.36
N TRP A 78 -2.44 -14.47 -7.26
CA TRP A 78 -3.15 -15.71 -6.93
C TRP A 78 -2.37 -16.58 -5.95
N LEU A 79 -1.04 -16.55 -6.02
CA LEU A 79 -0.22 -17.29 -5.07
C LEU A 79 -0.35 -16.73 -3.65
N PHE A 80 -0.45 -15.40 -3.47
CA PHE A 80 -0.75 -14.82 -2.16
C PHE A 80 -2.10 -15.30 -1.61
N VAL A 81 -3.10 -15.50 -2.47
CA VAL A 81 -4.40 -16.08 -2.05
C VAL A 81 -4.21 -17.51 -1.53
N VAL A 82 -3.46 -18.34 -2.25
CA VAL A 82 -3.16 -19.71 -1.82
C VAL A 82 -2.36 -19.72 -0.50
N LEU A 83 -1.38 -18.83 -0.35
CA LEU A 83 -0.61 -18.69 0.88
C LEU A 83 -1.48 -18.29 2.07
N ASN A 84 -2.48 -17.43 1.86
CA ASN A 84 -3.40 -17.02 2.91
C ASN A 84 -4.30 -18.18 3.38
N ILE A 85 -4.75 -19.02 2.44
CA ILE A 85 -5.47 -20.26 2.76
C ILE A 85 -4.58 -21.20 3.57
N LEU A 86 -3.34 -21.43 3.12
CA LEU A 86 -2.37 -22.27 3.84
C LEU A 86 -2.04 -21.71 5.22
N ASN A 87 -1.96 -20.39 5.37
CA ASN A 87 -1.76 -19.75 6.67
C ASN A 87 -2.91 -20.06 7.64
N SER A 88 -4.13 -20.29 7.15
CA SER A 88 -5.26 -20.69 7.98
C SER A 88 -5.07 -22.09 8.58
N PHE A 89 -4.55 -23.03 7.79
CA PHE A 89 -4.15 -24.35 8.30
C PHE A 89 -2.97 -24.26 9.27
N LEU A 90 -2.04 -23.33 9.03
CA LEU A 90 -0.89 -23.12 9.89
C LEU A 90 -1.31 -22.56 11.26
N VAL A 91 -2.20 -21.58 11.27
CA VAL A 91 -2.79 -20.99 12.49
C VAL A 91 -3.60 -22.03 13.25
N TRP A 92 -4.36 -22.88 12.56
CA TRP A 92 -5.04 -24.02 13.17
C TRP A 92 -4.07 -24.97 13.88
N ALA A 93 -3.04 -25.45 13.17
CA ALA A 93 -2.08 -26.44 13.68
C ALA A 93 -1.23 -25.94 14.86
N THR A 94 -1.27 -24.63 15.14
CA THR A 94 -0.43 -23.96 16.14
C THR A 94 -1.24 -23.28 17.25
N GLY A 95 -2.57 -23.47 17.29
CA GLY A 95 -3.39 -23.07 18.43
C GLY A 95 -4.26 -21.82 18.25
N ILE A 96 -4.70 -21.53 17.01
CA ILE A 96 -5.70 -20.52 16.60
C ILE A 96 -5.41 -19.10 17.11
N LEU A 97 -5.68 -18.81 18.39
CA LEU A 97 -5.51 -17.49 19.02
C LEU A 97 -4.07 -17.25 19.53
N GLY A 98 -3.40 -18.31 19.98
CA GLY A 98 -2.00 -18.25 20.43
C GLY A 98 -0.98 -18.44 19.32
N SER A 99 -1.45 -18.59 18.07
CA SER A 99 -0.57 -18.91 16.95
C SER A 99 0.36 -17.74 16.63
N PRO A 100 1.69 -17.94 16.58
CA PRO A 100 2.61 -16.90 16.13
C PRO A 100 2.43 -16.57 14.64
N PHE A 101 1.68 -17.38 13.89
CA PHE A 101 1.48 -17.24 12.45
C PHE A 101 0.31 -16.32 12.07
N ILE A 102 -0.45 -15.80 13.05
CA ILE A 102 -1.52 -14.82 12.81
C ILE A 102 -0.96 -13.56 12.14
N ILE A 103 0.27 -13.17 12.49
CA ILE A 103 0.92 -11.99 11.90
C ILE A 103 1.10 -12.11 10.37
N PHE A 104 1.21 -13.34 9.84
CA PHE A 104 1.34 -13.54 8.40
C PHE A 104 0.07 -13.14 7.64
N TYR A 105 -1.12 -13.21 8.24
CA TYR A 105 -2.32 -12.67 7.63
C TYR A 105 -2.19 -11.18 7.35
N VAL A 106 -1.75 -10.43 8.37
CA VAL A 106 -1.55 -8.98 8.27
C VAL A 106 -0.51 -8.68 7.19
N ILE A 107 0.61 -9.40 7.18
CA ILE A 107 1.69 -9.22 6.20
C ILE A 107 1.19 -9.48 4.77
N ILE A 108 0.47 -10.58 4.54
CA ILE A 108 -0.06 -10.91 3.20
C ILE A 108 -1.07 -9.87 2.73
N ILE A 109 -1.95 -9.39 3.63
CA ILE A 109 -2.91 -8.32 3.35
C ILE A 109 -2.18 -7.02 2.97
N ILE A 110 -1.17 -6.61 3.74
CA ILE A 110 -0.35 -5.42 3.47
C ILE A 110 0.31 -5.53 2.10
N ILE A 111 1.03 -6.62 1.83
CA ILE A 111 1.75 -6.83 0.57
C ILE A 111 0.78 -6.83 -0.61
N SER A 112 -0.32 -7.56 -0.50
CA SER A 112 -1.33 -7.66 -1.56
C SER A 112 -1.96 -6.31 -1.86
N THR A 113 -2.28 -5.54 -0.81
CA THR A 113 -2.86 -4.20 -0.94
C THR A 113 -1.86 -3.23 -1.57
N GLN A 114 -0.59 -3.27 -1.16
CA GLN A 114 0.47 -2.38 -1.65
C GLN A 114 0.87 -2.66 -3.10
N LEU A 115 0.81 -3.90 -3.55
CA LEU A 115 1.28 -4.28 -4.88
C LEU A 115 0.15 -4.38 -5.91
N TYR A 116 -1.01 -4.95 -5.56
CA TYR A 116 -2.00 -5.40 -6.55
C TYR A 116 -3.36 -4.70 -6.52
N ARG A 117 -3.51 -3.63 -5.71
CA ARG A 117 -4.74 -2.82 -5.48
C ARG A 117 -5.53 -3.21 -4.24
N TYR A 118 -6.34 -2.24 -3.80
CA TYR A 118 -7.25 -2.33 -2.65
C TYR A 118 -8.19 -3.54 -2.73
N ASN A 119 -8.75 -3.82 -3.92
CA ASN A 119 -9.68 -4.94 -4.12
C ASN A 119 -9.06 -6.30 -3.76
N LEU A 120 -7.78 -6.51 -4.10
CA LEU A 120 -7.09 -7.74 -3.73
C LEU A 120 -6.81 -7.76 -2.22
N GLY A 121 -6.47 -6.63 -1.62
CA GLY A 121 -6.33 -6.48 -0.17
C GLY A 121 -7.59 -6.87 0.59
N LEU A 122 -8.76 -6.38 0.15
CA LEU A 122 -10.06 -6.77 0.70
C LEU A 122 -10.34 -8.26 0.54
N LEU A 123 -10.06 -8.82 -0.64
CA LEU A 123 -10.24 -10.25 -0.88
C LEU A 123 -9.39 -11.08 0.10
N GLN A 124 -8.12 -10.71 0.29
CA GLN A 124 -7.25 -11.38 1.26
C GLN A 124 -7.79 -11.27 2.68
N MET A 125 -8.28 -10.10 3.06
CA MET A 125 -8.86 -9.87 4.38
C MET A 125 -10.11 -10.72 4.62
N LEU A 126 -11.00 -10.83 3.63
CA LEU A 126 -12.15 -11.74 3.69
C LEU A 126 -11.73 -13.19 3.81
N ILE A 127 -10.72 -13.63 3.05
CA ILE A 127 -10.19 -14.99 3.12
C ILE A 127 -9.55 -15.27 4.49
N SER A 128 -8.80 -14.33 5.05
CA SER A 128 -8.20 -14.48 6.39
C SER A 128 -9.27 -14.59 7.47
N PHE A 129 -10.31 -13.75 7.39
CA PHE A 129 -11.43 -13.79 8.33
C PHE A 129 -12.23 -15.09 8.22
N LEU A 130 -12.59 -15.49 7.00
CA LEU A 130 -13.29 -16.76 6.75
C LEU A 130 -12.44 -17.96 7.18
N GLY A 131 -11.14 -17.95 6.87
CA GLY A 131 -10.21 -18.99 7.29
C GLY A 131 -10.19 -19.15 8.81
N PHE A 132 -10.11 -18.04 9.54
CA PHE A 132 -10.20 -18.04 11.01
C PHE A 132 -11.53 -18.61 11.53
N VAL A 133 -12.66 -18.16 10.99
CA VAL A 133 -14.00 -18.62 11.38
C VAL A 133 -14.20 -20.12 11.08
N ILE A 134 -13.78 -20.58 9.91
CA ILE A 134 -13.90 -21.98 9.47
C ILE A 134 -13.03 -22.88 10.35
N VAL A 135 -11.79 -22.48 10.61
CA VAL A 135 -10.87 -23.24 11.47
C VAL A 135 -11.43 -23.36 12.88
N TYR A 136 -11.93 -22.26 13.45
CA TYR A 136 -12.53 -22.26 14.78
C TYR A 136 -13.77 -23.15 14.84
N THR A 137 -14.71 -22.96 13.91
CA THR A 137 -15.98 -23.69 13.87
C THR A 137 -15.75 -25.18 13.58
N GLY A 138 -14.88 -25.51 12.63
CA GLY A 138 -14.55 -26.88 12.27
C GLY A 138 -13.88 -27.63 13.42
N THR A 139 -13.11 -26.94 14.26
CA THR A 139 -12.51 -27.59 15.44
C THR A 139 -13.51 -27.75 16.58
N LEU A 140 -14.45 -26.80 16.77
CA LEU A 140 -15.58 -26.98 17.69
C LEU A 140 -16.47 -28.17 17.31
N MET A 141 -16.73 -28.33 16.01
CA MET A 141 -17.53 -29.43 15.45
C MET A 141 -16.76 -30.76 15.34
N ARG A 142 -15.51 -30.82 15.80
CA ARG A 142 -14.62 -32.00 15.72
C ARG A 142 -14.39 -32.54 14.30
N ILE A 143 -14.57 -31.68 13.29
CA ILE A 143 -14.28 -31.99 11.89
C ILE A 143 -12.75 -32.06 11.68
N PHE A 144 -12.02 -31.20 12.37
CA PHE A 144 -10.55 -31.16 12.32
C PHE A 144 -9.94 -31.78 13.59
N PRO A 145 -8.94 -32.69 13.46
CA PRO A 145 -8.32 -33.35 14.60
C PRO A 145 -7.46 -32.39 15.43
N TYR A 146 -7.43 -32.56 16.74
CA TYR A 146 -6.64 -31.69 17.61
C TYR A 146 -5.13 -31.86 17.32
N SER A 147 -4.52 -30.81 16.76
CA SER A 147 -3.09 -30.74 16.44
C SER A 147 -2.58 -29.44 17.05
N THR A 148 -1.97 -29.49 18.23
CA THR A 148 -1.30 -28.31 18.79
C THR A 148 0.15 -28.61 19.12
N ILE A 149 1.04 -27.86 18.48
CA ILE A 149 2.46 -27.77 18.87
C ILE A 149 2.61 -27.17 20.28
N LEU A 150 1.66 -26.33 20.71
CA LEU A 150 1.67 -25.78 22.06
C LEU A 150 1.13 -26.81 23.05
N LEU A 151 2.00 -27.28 23.95
CA LEU A 151 1.72 -28.15 25.09
C LEU A 151 0.61 -27.53 25.95
N HIS A 152 -0.64 -27.90 25.72
CA HIS A 152 -1.72 -27.62 26.65
C HIS A 152 -2.28 -28.96 27.12
N SER A 153 -2.21 -29.17 28.43
CA SER A 153 -2.64 -30.38 29.11
C SER A 153 -4.17 -30.52 29.16
N ASN A 154 -4.92 -29.48 28.80
CA ASN A 154 -6.38 -29.48 28.88
C ASN A 154 -7.04 -28.74 27.70
N ILE A 155 -8.11 -29.31 27.18
CA ILE A 155 -8.90 -28.79 26.03
C ILE A 155 -9.53 -27.42 26.36
N GLY A 156 -9.83 -27.17 27.64
CA GLY A 156 -10.40 -25.91 28.13
C GLY A 156 -9.42 -24.73 28.15
N ASP A 157 -8.11 -24.99 28.16
CA ASP A 157 -7.08 -23.95 28.12
C ASP A 157 -6.74 -23.57 26.67
N LEU A 158 -6.94 -24.51 25.75
CA LEU A 158 -6.76 -24.31 24.31
C LEU A 158 -7.90 -23.49 23.69
N TYR A 159 -9.11 -23.64 24.24
CA TYR A 159 -10.31 -22.94 23.83
C TYR A 159 -10.74 -21.97 24.92
N GLN A 160 -10.23 -20.74 24.82
CA GLN A 160 -10.73 -19.62 25.60
C GLN A 160 -12.26 -19.52 25.47
N PRO A 161 -12.97 -19.02 26.50
CA PRO A 161 -14.43 -18.89 26.47
C PRO A 161 -14.89 -18.22 25.16
N PRO A 162 -16.05 -18.59 24.59
CA PRO A 162 -16.52 -18.04 23.31
C PRO A 162 -16.48 -16.51 23.26
N ALA A 163 -16.79 -15.85 24.38
CA ALA A 163 -16.69 -14.40 24.54
C ALA A 163 -15.28 -13.85 24.22
N VAL A 164 -14.23 -14.51 24.68
CA VAL A 164 -12.84 -14.12 24.44
C VAL A 164 -12.48 -14.29 22.96
N VAL A 165 -12.93 -15.38 22.34
CA VAL A 165 -12.76 -15.60 20.89
C VAL A 165 -13.46 -14.51 20.08
N PHE A 166 -14.68 -14.10 20.47
CA PHE A 166 -15.38 -13.00 19.82
C PHE A 166 -14.62 -11.68 19.95
N VAL A 167 -14.08 -11.36 21.13
CA VAL A 167 -13.28 -10.15 21.34
C VAL A 167 -12.02 -10.17 20.47
N TYR A 168 -11.27 -11.27 20.43
CA TYR A 168 -10.10 -11.39 19.55
C TYR A 168 -10.48 -11.35 18.06
N GLY A 169 -11.60 -11.97 17.67
CA GLY A 169 -12.13 -11.91 16.32
C GLY A 169 -12.43 -10.47 15.88
N VAL A 170 -13.04 -9.66 16.75
CA VAL A 170 -13.28 -8.23 16.50
C VAL A 170 -11.96 -7.46 16.40
N ILE A 171 -11.00 -7.73 17.29
CA ILE A 171 -9.68 -7.08 17.26
C ILE A 171 -8.92 -7.42 15.97
N TYR A 172 -8.91 -8.69 15.56
CA TYR A 172 -8.26 -9.11 14.31
C TYR A 172 -8.97 -8.54 13.08
N MET A 173 -10.30 -8.48 13.08
CA MET A 173 -11.05 -7.84 12.01
C MET A 173 -10.69 -6.35 11.89
N ALA A 174 -10.62 -5.64 13.02
CA ALA A 174 -10.18 -4.24 13.05
C ALA A 174 -8.74 -4.09 12.57
N LEU A 175 -7.83 -4.99 12.98
CA LEU A 175 -6.44 -5.01 12.54
C LEU A 175 -6.31 -5.25 11.03
N PHE A 176 -7.08 -6.18 10.47
CA PHE A 176 -7.09 -6.47 9.05
C PHE A 176 -7.67 -5.30 8.24
N LEU A 177 -8.77 -4.69 8.70
CA LEU A 177 -9.32 -3.46 8.11
C LEU A 177 -8.27 -2.35 8.10
N TYR A 178 -7.63 -2.10 9.25
CA TYR A 178 -6.59 -1.08 9.38
C TYR A 178 -5.43 -1.36 8.41
N ALA A 179 -4.98 -2.62 8.32
CA ALA A 179 -3.90 -3.03 7.42
C ALA A 179 -4.25 -2.75 5.95
N VAL A 180 -5.48 -3.05 5.52
CA VAL A 180 -5.98 -2.73 4.17
C VAL A 180 -5.99 -1.21 3.95
N PHE A 181 -6.64 -0.44 4.82
CA PHE A 181 -6.78 1.00 4.60
C PHE A 181 -5.45 1.75 4.67
N SER A 182 -4.61 1.44 5.66
CA SER A 182 -3.28 2.03 5.82
C SER A 182 -2.38 1.72 4.63
N SER A 183 -2.39 0.47 4.15
CA SER A 183 -1.58 0.05 3.00
C SER A 183 -2.08 0.60 1.68
N SER A 184 -3.40 0.73 1.51
CA SER A 184 -4.00 1.35 0.35
C SER A 184 -3.61 2.84 0.26
N ASN A 185 -3.61 3.53 1.41
CA ASN A 185 -3.12 4.91 1.48
C ASN A 185 -1.64 5.00 1.09
N ALA A 186 -0.78 4.11 1.60
CA ALA A 186 0.64 4.07 1.22
C ALA A 186 0.84 3.81 -0.28
N ARG A 187 0.07 2.90 -0.87
CA ARG A 187 0.15 2.58 -2.30
C ARG A 187 -0.20 3.76 -3.18
N THR A 188 -1.31 4.43 -2.87
CA THR A 188 -1.77 5.56 -3.68
C THR A 188 -0.77 6.72 -3.63
N VAL A 189 0.01 6.87 -2.54
CA VAL A 189 1.10 7.86 -2.44
C VAL A 189 2.30 7.48 -3.31
N LEU A 190 2.57 6.17 -3.42
CA LEU A 190 3.74 5.64 -4.12
C LEU A 190 3.49 5.35 -5.61
N PHE A 191 2.25 5.03 -5.99
CA PHE A 191 1.90 4.50 -7.31
C PHE A 191 0.55 5.04 -7.78
N ARG A 192 0.58 6.00 -8.70
CA ARG A 192 -0.58 6.50 -9.43
C ARG A 192 -0.71 5.69 -10.72
N ASP A 193 -1.74 4.85 -10.85
CA ASP A 193 -2.02 4.13 -12.10
C ASP A 193 -2.45 5.15 -13.18
N CYS A 194 -1.78 5.17 -14.34
CA CYS A 194 -2.07 6.09 -15.46
C CYS A 194 -3.12 5.55 -16.46
N ASP A 195 -3.54 4.30 -16.30
CA ASP A 195 -4.32 3.55 -17.32
C ASP A 195 -5.85 3.58 -17.09
N ASP A 196 -6.33 4.14 -15.98
CA ASP A 196 -7.76 4.40 -15.76
C ASP A 196 -7.98 5.90 -15.47
N PRO A 197 -8.52 6.68 -16.42
CA PRO A 197 -8.80 8.10 -16.22
C PRO A 197 -9.97 8.34 -15.28
N LYS A 198 -10.68 7.28 -14.83
CA LYS A 198 -11.55 7.39 -13.67
C LYS A 198 -10.66 7.55 -12.45
N ILE A 199 -10.55 8.80 -12.02
CA ILE A 199 -10.06 9.19 -10.71
C ILE A 199 -10.92 8.40 -9.71
N ASP A 200 -10.40 7.27 -9.24
CA ASP A 200 -10.97 6.55 -8.12
C ASP A 200 -10.88 7.52 -6.95
N ILE A 201 -12.03 8.00 -6.48
CA ILE A 201 -12.21 9.08 -5.51
C ILE A 201 -11.65 8.61 -4.17
N THR A 202 -10.34 8.54 -4.09
CA THR A 202 -9.60 8.01 -2.96
C THR A 202 -9.18 9.16 -2.07
N TYR A 203 -9.09 8.86 -0.78
CA TYR A 203 -8.73 9.70 0.35
C TYR A 203 -7.56 10.69 0.12
N GLN A 204 -6.75 10.52 -0.92
CA GLN A 204 -5.68 11.43 -1.32
C GLN A 204 -6.15 12.76 -1.91
N GLU A 205 -7.25 12.76 -2.67
CA GLU A 205 -7.90 14.03 -3.02
C GLU A 205 -8.37 14.71 -1.74
N LYS A 206 -8.84 13.94 -0.74
CA LYS A 206 -9.26 14.47 0.55
C LYS A 206 -8.09 15.05 1.36
N ILE A 207 -6.93 14.38 1.44
CA ILE A 207 -5.72 14.92 2.10
C ILE A 207 -5.25 16.18 1.39
N ILE A 208 -5.16 16.17 0.05
CA ILE A 208 -4.78 17.38 -0.71
C ILE A 208 -5.83 18.48 -0.51
N GLN A 209 -7.10 18.14 -0.41
CA GLN A 209 -8.19 19.07 -0.14
C GLN A 209 -8.17 19.64 1.28
N GLU A 210 -7.67 18.88 2.26
CA GLU A 210 -7.60 19.24 3.68
C GLU A 210 -6.27 19.91 4.09
N LEU A 211 -5.24 19.90 3.22
CA LEU A 211 -3.97 20.56 3.50
C LEU A 211 -4.17 22.08 3.67
N PRO A 212 -3.64 22.70 4.74
CA PRO A 212 -3.78 24.13 4.97
C PRO A 212 -2.92 24.99 4.02
N ILE A 213 -2.07 24.35 3.21
CA ILE A 213 -1.20 24.98 2.22
C ILE A 213 -1.89 24.96 0.86
N GLY A 214 -1.78 26.04 0.10
CA GLY A 214 -2.33 26.11 -1.25
C GLY A 214 -1.53 25.22 -2.21
N ILE A 215 -2.19 24.27 -2.86
CA ILE A 215 -1.60 23.43 -3.89
C ILE A 215 -2.28 23.73 -5.21
N MET A 216 -1.47 24.01 -6.24
CA MET A 216 -1.94 24.29 -7.58
C MET A 216 -1.15 23.48 -8.60
N VAL A 217 -1.84 22.87 -9.55
CA VAL A 217 -1.24 22.09 -10.64
C VAL A 217 -1.35 22.90 -11.92
N VAL A 218 -0.22 23.10 -12.58
CA VAL A 218 -0.16 23.83 -13.86
C VAL A 218 0.55 22.99 -14.92
N ASP A 219 0.16 23.14 -16.17
CA ASP A 219 0.82 22.47 -17.30
C ASP A 219 2.14 23.16 -17.69
N TRP A 220 2.78 22.62 -18.71
CA TRP A 220 4.03 23.13 -19.26
C TRP A 220 3.95 24.57 -19.80
N ASP A 221 2.76 24.97 -20.26
CA ASP A 221 2.44 26.29 -20.79
C ASP A 221 1.89 27.24 -19.71
N LEU A 222 1.92 26.81 -18.45
CA LEU A 222 1.46 27.52 -17.26
C LEU A 222 -0.05 27.76 -17.22
N ASN A 223 -0.84 26.93 -17.89
CA ASN A 223 -2.28 26.87 -17.69
C ASN A 223 -2.57 26.07 -16.41
N ILE A 224 -3.51 26.56 -15.60
CA ILE A 224 -3.91 25.95 -14.33
C ILE A 224 -4.87 24.81 -14.65
N LEU A 225 -4.45 23.60 -14.27
CA LEU A 225 -5.19 22.36 -14.45
C LEU A 225 -6.08 22.04 -13.24
N GLY A 226 -5.67 22.48 -12.05
CA GLY A 226 -6.45 22.26 -10.83
C GLY A 226 -5.81 22.90 -9.60
N ALA A 227 -6.60 23.04 -8.53
CA ALA A 227 -6.18 23.60 -7.26
C ALA A 227 -6.92 22.93 -6.09
N ASN A 228 -6.31 22.90 -4.91
CA ASN A 228 -7.00 22.48 -3.68
C ASN A 228 -7.83 23.63 -3.06
N PRO A 229 -8.76 23.35 -2.13
CA PRO A 229 -9.61 24.36 -1.50
C PRO A 229 -8.81 25.46 -0.80
N ALA A 230 -7.70 25.13 -0.13
CA ALA A 230 -6.84 26.13 0.49
C ALA A 230 -6.24 27.11 -0.54
N ALA A 231 -5.85 26.64 -1.72
CA ALA A 231 -5.43 27.50 -2.81
C ALA A 231 -6.60 28.34 -3.36
N SER A 232 -7.78 27.74 -3.57
CA SER A 232 -8.95 28.47 -4.06
C SER A 232 -9.44 29.56 -3.11
N ILE A 233 -9.32 29.36 -1.79
CA ILE A 233 -9.72 30.34 -0.76
C ILE A 233 -8.66 31.44 -0.63
N ASN A 234 -7.38 31.08 -0.54
CA ASN A 234 -6.31 32.06 -0.29
C ASN A 234 -5.82 32.78 -1.55
N PHE A 235 -5.95 32.14 -2.71
CA PHE A 235 -5.45 32.59 -4.00
C PHE A 235 -6.53 32.38 -5.09
N PRO A 236 -7.68 33.08 -4.98
CA PRO A 236 -8.82 32.86 -5.87
C PRO A 236 -8.48 33.16 -7.32
N ILE A 237 -8.89 32.24 -8.20
CA ILE A 237 -8.71 32.29 -9.65
C ILE A 237 -10.03 32.77 -10.24
N SER A 238 -10.05 33.88 -10.97
CA SER A 238 -11.26 34.47 -11.55
C SER A 238 -11.12 34.66 -13.05
N GLY A 239 -12.01 34.04 -13.84
CA GLY A 239 -12.11 34.27 -15.28
C GLY A 239 -12.12 32.99 -16.12
N THR A 240 -12.25 33.17 -17.44
CA THR A 240 -12.31 32.12 -18.46
C THR A 240 -10.93 31.71 -19.00
N LEU A 241 -9.85 32.40 -18.59
CA LEU A 241 -8.47 32.11 -18.97
C LEU A 241 -7.63 31.82 -17.71
N ASN A 242 -7.23 30.56 -17.57
CA ASN A 242 -6.58 30.00 -16.40
C ASN A 242 -5.04 30.06 -16.48
N LYS A 243 -4.43 31.19 -16.87
CA LYS A 243 -2.95 31.24 -16.92
C LYS A 243 -2.37 31.74 -15.60
N LEU A 244 -1.44 30.98 -15.05
CA LEU A 244 -0.72 31.33 -13.81
C LEU A 244 -0.03 32.70 -13.91
N THR A 245 0.42 33.07 -15.12
CA THR A 245 1.13 34.33 -15.38
C THR A 245 0.27 35.57 -15.27
N ASP A 246 -1.06 35.43 -15.27
CA ASP A 246 -1.97 36.55 -15.04
C ASP A 246 -2.14 36.85 -13.55
N TYR A 247 -1.82 35.88 -12.68
CA TYR A 247 -1.92 36.00 -11.22
C TYR A 247 -0.57 36.27 -10.54
N LEU A 248 0.50 35.60 -10.97
CA LEU A 248 1.83 35.91 -10.48
C LEU A 248 2.32 37.19 -11.14
N SER A 249 2.82 38.16 -10.36
CA SER A 249 3.39 39.42 -10.88
C SER A 249 4.79 39.21 -11.49
N ILE A 250 4.93 38.19 -12.34
CA ILE A 250 6.13 37.90 -13.12
C ILE A 250 5.84 38.21 -14.58
N SER A 251 6.79 38.81 -15.30
CA SER A 251 6.61 39.05 -16.72
C SER A 251 6.33 37.73 -17.48
N LYS A 252 5.41 37.78 -18.46
CA LYS A 252 5.04 36.60 -19.28
C LYS A 252 6.24 35.91 -19.92
N LEU A 253 7.29 36.66 -20.27
CA LEU A 253 8.55 36.15 -20.82
C LEU A 253 9.44 35.38 -19.82
N ASN A 254 9.39 35.68 -18.51
CA ASN A 254 10.30 35.11 -17.51
C ASN A 254 9.66 34.11 -16.55
N SER A 255 8.35 33.91 -16.62
CA SER A 255 7.59 33.08 -15.67
C SER A 255 8.03 31.61 -15.69
N ARG A 256 8.18 31.02 -16.89
CA ARG A 256 8.59 29.62 -17.05
C ARG A 256 10.03 29.36 -16.58
N ASN A 257 10.96 30.25 -16.93
CA ASN A 257 12.35 30.14 -16.47
C ASN A 257 12.46 30.28 -14.95
N THR A 258 11.61 31.12 -14.35
CA THR A 258 11.55 31.26 -12.89
C THR A 258 11.07 29.98 -12.22
N ILE A 259 9.97 29.38 -12.71
CA ILE A 259 9.45 28.13 -12.17
C ILE A 259 10.44 26.97 -12.37
N LEU A 260 11.06 26.88 -13.56
CA LEU A 260 12.11 25.88 -13.82
C LEU A 260 13.32 26.07 -12.91
N LYS A 261 13.68 27.31 -12.55
CA LYS A 261 14.73 27.57 -11.57
C LYS A 261 14.33 27.09 -10.18
N LEU A 262 13.11 27.35 -9.73
CA LEU A 262 12.59 26.88 -8.44
C LEU A 262 12.58 25.35 -8.35
N VAL A 263 12.19 24.68 -9.43
CA VAL A 263 12.26 23.21 -9.53
C VAL A 263 13.70 22.72 -9.41
N LYS A 264 14.66 23.37 -10.07
CA LYS A 264 16.08 22.95 -10.08
C LYS A 264 16.78 23.23 -8.75
N THR A 265 16.53 24.37 -8.13
CA THR A 265 17.19 24.76 -6.87
C THR A 265 16.46 24.23 -5.64
N CYS A 266 15.21 23.77 -5.79
CA CYS A 266 14.34 23.36 -4.69
C CYS A 266 14.11 24.44 -3.61
N GLU A 267 14.36 25.71 -3.95
CA GLU A 267 14.23 26.85 -3.03
C GLU A 267 12.82 27.43 -3.03
N ASN A 268 12.47 28.07 -1.91
CA ASN A 268 11.28 28.89 -1.78
C ASN A 268 11.57 30.30 -2.28
N LYS A 269 10.65 30.88 -3.05
CA LYS A 269 10.78 32.26 -3.51
C LYS A 269 9.54 33.06 -3.18
N GLN A 270 9.76 34.21 -2.56
CA GLN A 270 8.71 35.18 -2.33
C GLN A 270 8.38 35.90 -3.65
N LEU A 271 7.12 35.84 -4.02
CA LEU A 271 6.52 36.47 -5.18
C LEU A 271 5.28 37.23 -4.72
N THR A 272 4.56 37.84 -5.66
CA THR A 272 3.30 38.52 -5.39
C THR A 272 2.19 37.97 -6.25
N TRP A 273 1.05 37.69 -5.61
CA TRP A 273 -0.17 37.20 -6.22
C TRP A 273 -1.16 38.36 -6.37
N ARG A 274 -1.62 38.60 -7.60
CA ARG A 274 -2.64 39.59 -7.91
C ARG A 274 -4.02 38.93 -7.83
N GLN A 275 -4.87 39.46 -6.96
CA GLN A 275 -6.24 39.04 -6.81
C GLN A 275 -7.18 39.78 -7.77
N SER A 276 -8.38 39.23 -7.97
CA SER A 276 -9.41 39.74 -8.86
C SER A 276 -9.95 41.12 -8.44
N ASN A 277 -9.91 41.43 -7.15
CA ASN A 277 -10.26 42.72 -6.56
C ASN A 277 -9.17 43.81 -6.78
N GLY A 278 -8.04 43.46 -7.40
CA GLY A 278 -6.91 44.37 -7.63
C GLY A 278 -5.87 44.40 -6.49
N GLU A 279 -6.09 43.66 -5.40
CA GLU A 279 -5.16 43.53 -4.29
C GLU A 279 -3.95 42.67 -4.67
N VAL A 280 -2.77 43.00 -4.12
CA VAL A 280 -1.52 42.28 -4.37
C VAL A 280 -1.00 41.73 -3.05
N VAL A 281 -0.98 40.40 -2.93
CA VAL A 281 -0.62 39.69 -1.70
C VAL A 281 0.74 39.02 -1.87
N PRO A 282 1.66 39.10 -0.89
CA PRO A 282 2.91 38.37 -0.95
C PRO A 282 2.65 36.87 -0.78
N VAL A 283 3.25 36.06 -1.65
CA VAL A 283 3.11 34.61 -1.67
C VAL A 283 4.48 33.95 -1.73
N ILE A 284 4.72 32.99 -0.85
CA ILE A 284 5.88 32.11 -0.93
C ILE A 284 5.51 30.98 -1.89
N VAL A 285 6.28 30.86 -2.97
CA VAL A 285 6.08 29.83 -3.99
C VAL A 285 7.25 28.87 -3.97
N SER A 286 6.94 27.60 -3.89
CA SER A 286 7.86 26.52 -4.22
C SER A 286 7.27 25.65 -5.32
N ALA A 287 8.13 25.02 -6.11
CA ALA A 287 7.70 24.25 -7.28
C ALA A 287 8.36 22.87 -7.29
N ARG A 288 7.61 21.88 -7.77
CA ARG A 288 8.10 20.54 -8.10
C ARG A 288 7.64 20.18 -9.50
N LEU A 289 8.51 19.53 -10.27
CA LEU A 289 8.19 19.06 -11.61
C LEU A 289 7.75 17.60 -11.54
N MET A 290 6.55 17.33 -12.04
CA MET A 290 6.10 15.99 -12.38
C MET A 290 6.43 15.77 -13.86
N ALA A 291 7.62 15.20 -14.09
CA ALA A 291 8.12 14.97 -15.43
C ALA A 291 7.29 13.89 -16.15
N ALA A 292 6.92 14.18 -17.40
CA ALA A 292 6.32 13.22 -18.32
C ALA A 292 7.34 12.83 -19.41
N GLU A 293 7.08 11.72 -20.11
CA GLU A 293 7.92 11.22 -21.22
C GLU A 293 8.15 12.24 -22.32
N GLN A 294 7.13 13.04 -22.61
CA GLN A 294 7.24 14.21 -23.46
C GLN A 294 7.30 15.45 -22.59
N LYS A 295 8.27 16.33 -22.85
CA LYS A 295 8.43 17.59 -22.10
C LYS A 295 7.16 18.45 -22.11
N SER A 296 6.39 18.43 -23.21
CA SER A 296 5.12 19.14 -23.35
C SER A 296 4.04 18.68 -22.38
N ASN A 297 4.10 17.43 -21.90
CA ASN A 297 3.09 16.86 -21.00
C ASN A 297 3.53 16.91 -19.54
N SER A 298 4.69 17.53 -19.25
CA SER A 298 5.16 17.66 -17.87
C SER A 298 4.34 18.72 -17.15
N THR A 299 3.97 18.44 -15.91
CA THR A 299 3.19 19.35 -15.08
C THR A 299 4.03 19.88 -13.92
N PHE A 300 3.75 21.09 -13.50
CA PHE A 300 4.34 21.67 -12.30
C PHE A 300 3.32 21.65 -11.18
N VAL A 301 3.76 21.15 -10.02
CA VAL A 301 3.02 21.26 -8.76
C VAL A 301 3.61 22.43 -8.00
N LEU A 302 2.77 23.44 -7.75
CA LEU A 302 3.11 24.65 -7.03
C LEU A 302 2.53 24.57 -5.62
N PHE A 303 3.38 24.85 -4.63
CA PHE A 303 2.97 25.04 -3.25
C PHE A 303 3.00 26.54 -2.96
N LEU A 304 1.88 27.05 -2.46
CA LEU A 304 1.58 28.46 -2.26
C LEU A 304 1.27 28.68 -0.78
N GLU A 305 2.05 29.54 -0.15
CA GLU A 305 1.86 29.95 1.24
C GLU A 305 1.78 31.48 1.32
N LYS A 306 0.95 32.00 2.22
CA LYS A 306 0.97 33.44 2.52
C LYS A 306 2.30 33.74 3.23
N ALA A 307 3.03 34.75 2.75
CA ALA A 307 4.27 35.20 3.35
C ALA A 307 4.04 35.93 4.69
#